data_AF-A0A957GCV4-F1
#
_entry.id   AF-A0A957GCV4-F1
#
_cell.length_a   1.000
_cell.length_b   1.000
_cell.length_c   1.000
_cell.angle_alpha   90.00
_cell.angle_beta   90.00
_cell.angle_gamma   90.00
#
_symmetry.space_group_name_H-M   'P 1'
#
loop_
_entity.id
_entity.type
_entity.pdbx_description
1 polymer ?
#
loop_
_entity_poly.entity_id
_entity_poly.type
_entity_poly.pdbx_seq_one_letter_code
_entity_poly.pdbx_strand_id
1 'polypeptide(L)'
;NTPAPVVILPTNPPPAPTSTTAPPAPPPPPPADTRGVVATAFFIEEGPNFRVSQPIWFNFNVVNNAGFPVEFGALGVMPRKNGADRPDLFQASWGNEVLSVNGLEWRDHIDLPESGSYTLRLAICFDADVNACKAGGGSWATLSSEIPVTVN
;
A
#
# COMPACT_ATOMS: atom_id res chain seq x y z
N ASN A 1 26.42 -23.10 -75.83
CA ASN A 1 25.90 -21.87 -75.18
C ASN A 1 25.12 -22.32 -73.97
N THR A 2 25.79 -22.43 -72.83
CA THR A 2 25.22 -23.01 -71.59
C THR A 2 25.27 -21.93 -70.52
N PRO A 3 24.17 -21.63 -69.80
CA PRO A 3 24.13 -20.49 -68.86
C PRO A 3 24.87 -20.77 -67.54
N ALA A 4 25.44 -19.70 -66.99
CA ALA A 4 26.17 -19.63 -65.71
C ALA A 4 25.24 -19.69 -64.48
N PRO A 5 25.77 -19.91 -63.25
CA PRO A 5 25.00 -20.38 -62.11
C PRO A 5 24.26 -19.26 -61.36
N VAL A 6 23.14 -19.63 -60.73
CA VAL A 6 22.30 -18.77 -59.88
C VAL A 6 22.95 -18.57 -58.51
N VAL A 7 23.13 -17.32 -58.10
CA VAL A 7 23.59 -16.93 -56.76
C VAL A 7 22.37 -16.80 -55.84
N ILE A 8 22.38 -17.51 -54.72
CA ILE A 8 21.36 -17.45 -53.66
C ILE A 8 21.72 -16.32 -52.70
N LEU A 9 20.87 -15.30 -52.56
CA LEU A 9 21.04 -14.25 -51.54
C LEU A 9 20.57 -14.74 -50.16
N PRO A 10 21.20 -14.30 -49.05
CA PRO A 10 20.77 -14.64 -47.70
C PRO A 10 19.50 -13.89 -47.29
N THR A 11 18.58 -14.62 -46.66
CA THR A 11 17.33 -14.11 -46.07
C THR A 11 17.63 -13.27 -44.82
N ASN A 12 17.17 -12.02 -44.79
CA ASN A 12 17.24 -11.17 -43.59
C ASN A 12 16.42 -11.78 -42.44
N PRO A 13 16.92 -11.74 -41.19
CA PRO A 13 16.14 -12.15 -40.02
C PRO A 13 15.01 -11.14 -39.71
N PRO A 14 13.92 -11.56 -39.05
CA PRO A 14 12.81 -10.68 -38.66
C PRO A 14 13.24 -9.59 -37.66
N PRO A 15 12.63 -8.40 -37.67
CA PRO A 15 12.88 -7.38 -36.66
C PRO A 15 12.42 -7.83 -35.26
N ALA A 16 13.23 -7.52 -34.26
CA ALA A 16 12.95 -7.78 -32.85
C ALA A 16 11.74 -6.95 -32.34
N PRO A 17 10.97 -7.44 -31.34
CA PRO A 17 9.86 -6.70 -30.77
C PRO A 17 10.36 -5.43 -30.06
N THR A 18 9.80 -4.29 -30.44
CA THR A 18 10.02 -3.00 -29.77
C THR A 18 9.36 -3.02 -28.41
N SER A 19 10.17 -2.92 -27.35
CA SER A 19 9.71 -2.70 -25.97
C SER A 19 8.88 -1.42 -25.93
N THR A 20 7.57 -1.56 -25.80
CA THR A 20 6.68 -0.43 -25.48
C THR A 20 6.97 -0.04 -24.04
N THR A 21 7.65 1.08 -23.84
CA THR A 21 7.83 1.70 -22.53
C THR A 21 6.45 2.00 -21.94
N ALA A 22 6.14 1.39 -20.79
CA ALA A 22 4.94 1.74 -20.02
C ALA A 22 4.93 3.25 -19.73
N PRO A 23 3.75 3.91 -19.73
CA PRO A 23 3.63 5.32 -19.36
C PRO A 23 4.28 5.59 -18.00
N PRO A 24 4.89 6.77 -17.79
CA PRO A 24 5.40 7.15 -16.48
C PRO A 24 4.29 7.01 -15.43
N ALA A 25 4.57 6.30 -14.34
CA ALA A 25 3.66 6.26 -13.20
C ALA A 25 3.37 7.71 -12.76
N PRO A 26 2.11 8.06 -12.44
CA PRO A 26 1.79 9.38 -11.93
C PRO A 26 2.70 9.71 -10.73
N PRO A 27 3.11 10.97 -10.56
CA PRO A 27 3.95 11.37 -9.45
C PRO A 27 3.30 10.92 -8.14
N PRO A 28 4.08 10.39 -7.18
CA PRO A 28 3.54 10.00 -5.89
C PRO A 28 2.75 11.20 -5.31
N PRO A 29 1.56 10.96 -4.73
CA PRO A 29 0.80 12.03 -4.10
C PRO A 29 1.69 12.79 -3.12
N PRO A 30 1.49 14.12 -2.95
CA PRO A 30 2.22 14.89 -1.96
C PRO A 30 2.15 14.17 -0.61
N PRO A 31 3.20 14.25 0.23
CA PRO A 31 3.13 13.70 1.59
C PRO A 31 1.87 14.25 2.25
N ALA A 32 0.90 13.37 2.52
CA ALA A 32 -0.35 13.81 3.10
C ALA A 32 -0.03 14.36 4.50
N ASP A 33 -0.46 15.60 4.74
CA ASP A 33 -0.34 16.22 6.04
C ASP A 33 -1.09 15.34 7.05
N THR A 34 -0.38 14.85 8.06
CA THR A 34 -0.98 14.01 9.10
C THR A 34 -1.88 14.82 10.03
N ARG A 35 -2.04 16.15 9.79
CA ARG A 35 -2.87 17.07 10.57
C ARG A 35 -2.53 17.03 12.07
N GLY A 36 -1.26 16.80 12.39
CA GLY A 36 -0.77 16.67 13.77
C GLY A 36 -1.02 15.30 14.43
N VAL A 37 -1.58 14.35 13.69
CA VAL A 37 -1.77 12.95 14.13
C VAL A 37 -0.47 12.18 13.90
N VAL A 38 -0.02 11.43 14.90
CA VAL A 38 1.20 10.59 14.80
C VAL A 38 0.99 9.27 15.52
N ALA A 39 1.52 8.16 14.98
CA ALA A 39 1.56 6.90 15.72
C ALA A 39 2.75 6.90 16.68
N THR A 40 2.49 6.71 17.96
CA THR A 40 3.55 6.56 18.99
C THR A 40 3.99 5.11 19.12
N ALA A 41 3.08 4.17 18.87
CA ALA A 41 3.39 2.74 18.85
C ALA A 41 2.65 2.07 17.69
N PHE A 42 3.37 1.21 16.99
CA PHE A 42 2.78 0.26 16.04
C PHE A 42 3.64 -1.00 16.06
N PHE A 43 3.04 -2.13 16.42
CA PHE A 43 3.73 -3.41 16.49
C PHE A 43 2.79 -4.57 16.22
N ILE A 44 3.37 -5.65 15.70
CA ILE A 44 2.68 -6.91 15.44
C ILE A 44 2.95 -7.83 16.62
N GLU A 45 1.93 -8.58 17.07
CA GLU A 45 2.06 -9.46 18.25
C GLU A 45 2.88 -10.72 17.95
N GLU A 46 2.78 -11.20 16.72
CA GLU A 46 3.43 -12.41 16.25
C GLU A 46 4.67 -12.08 15.41
N GLY A 47 5.49 -13.11 15.15
CA GLY A 47 6.69 -12.98 14.32
C GLY A 47 6.35 -12.59 12.87
N PRO A 48 7.37 -12.32 12.04
CA PRO A 48 7.15 -11.75 10.70
C PRO A 48 6.65 -12.76 9.66
N ASN A 49 6.27 -13.98 10.04
CA ASN A 49 5.90 -15.05 9.11
C ASN A 49 4.48 -15.54 9.40
N PHE A 50 3.60 -15.40 8.40
CA PHE A 50 2.18 -15.73 8.48
C PHE A 50 1.79 -16.66 7.34
N ARG A 51 0.66 -17.34 7.48
CA ARG A 51 0.02 -18.11 6.41
C ARG A 51 -0.95 -17.22 5.63
N VAL A 52 -1.24 -17.59 4.39
CA VAL A 52 -2.34 -16.97 3.63
C VAL A 52 -3.64 -17.01 4.43
N SER A 53 -4.32 -15.87 4.50
CA SER A 53 -5.56 -15.66 5.27
C SER A 53 -5.43 -15.96 6.77
N GLN A 54 -4.22 -15.92 7.33
CA GLN A 54 -4.03 -15.94 8.77
C GLN A 54 -4.21 -14.52 9.33
N PRO A 55 -4.92 -14.36 10.46
CA PRO A 55 -5.06 -13.08 11.13
C PRO A 55 -3.71 -12.63 11.69
N ILE A 56 -3.26 -11.47 11.21
CA ILE A 56 -2.07 -10.78 11.70
C ILE A 56 -2.53 -9.79 12.76
N TRP A 57 -2.40 -10.15 14.03
CA TRP A 57 -2.75 -9.27 15.14
C TRP A 57 -1.71 -8.17 15.31
N PHE A 58 -2.19 -6.92 15.38
CA PHE A 58 -1.38 -5.74 15.59
C PHE A 58 -2.01 -4.83 16.63
N ASN A 59 -1.15 -4.10 17.33
CA ASN A 59 -1.54 -3.04 18.24
C ASN A 59 -0.99 -1.72 17.71
N PHE A 60 -1.79 -0.67 17.84
CA PHE A 60 -1.35 0.66 17.53
C PHE A 60 -1.81 1.65 18.59
N ASN A 61 -0.99 2.67 18.78
CA ASN A 61 -1.30 3.83 19.58
C ASN A 61 -1.02 5.08 18.75
N VAL A 62 -2.05 5.91 18.60
CA VAL A 62 -2.02 7.17 17.86
C VAL A 62 -2.29 8.29 18.84
N VAL A 63 -1.50 9.37 18.75
CA VAL A 63 -1.73 10.60 19.51
C VAL A 63 -2.06 11.73 18.56
N ASN A 64 -2.95 12.61 19.03
CA ASN A 64 -3.32 13.82 18.32
C ASN A 64 -2.60 15.01 18.96
N ASN A 65 -1.52 15.47 18.32
CA ASN A 65 -0.74 16.62 18.77
C ASN A 65 -1.23 17.95 18.17
N ALA A 66 -2.34 17.96 17.43
CA ALA A 66 -2.90 19.18 16.84
C ALA A 66 -3.48 20.12 17.90
N GLY A 67 -3.82 19.61 19.08
CA GLY A 67 -4.46 20.37 20.16
C GLY A 67 -5.96 20.61 19.95
N PHE A 68 -6.52 20.10 18.85
CA PHE A 68 -7.96 20.11 18.55
C PHE A 68 -8.39 18.74 18.01
N PRO A 69 -9.67 18.35 18.15
CA PRO A 69 -10.17 17.10 17.59
C PRO A 69 -10.01 17.08 16.07
N VAL A 70 -9.49 15.98 15.53
CA VAL A 70 -9.26 15.82 14.08
C VAL A 70 -10.25 14.81 13.52
N GLU A 71 -11.10 15.24 12.60
CA GLU A 71 -12.01 14.33 11.90
C GLU A 71 -11.25 13.51 10.86
N PHE A 72 -11.53 12.21 10.83
CA PHE A 72 -10.98 11.30 9.85
C PHE A 72 -12.03 10.30 9.38
N GLY A 73 -11.93 9.87 8.14
CA GLY A 73 -12.87 8.89 7.61
C GLY A 73 -12.36 7.46 7.65
N ALA A 74 -11.04 7.23 7.62
CA ALA A 74 -10.49 5.88 7.76
C ALA A 74 -9.18 5.87 8.55
N LEU A 75 -9.03 4.96 9.51
CA LEU A 75 -7.80 4.71 10.25
C LEU A 75 -7.58 3.20 10.37
N GLY A 76 -6.37 2.75 10.09
CA GLY A 76 -6.02 1.34 10.22
C GLY A 76 -4.74 1.00 9.49
N VAL A 77 -4.62 -0.25 9.06
CA VAL A 77 -3.38 -0.77 8.46
C VAL A 77 -3.50 -0.82 6.95
N MET A 78 -2.56 -0.13 6.30
CA MET A 78 -2.34 -0.18 4.86
C MET A 78 -1.27 -1.23 4.56
N PRO A 79 -1.61 -2.37 3.95
CA PRO A 79 -0.62 -3.29 3.46
C PRO A 79 -0.02 -2.78 2.15
N ARG A 80 1.27 -3.02 1.99
CA ARG A 80 2.03 -2.67 0.80
C ARG A 80 2.69 -3.91 0.24
N LYS A 81 2.30 -4.32 -0.96
CA LYS A 81 2.84 -5.52 -1.62
C LYS A 81 3.85 -5.09 -2.68
N ASN A 82 5.07 -5.63 -2.64
CA ASN A 82 6.13 -5.31 -3.62
C ASN A 82 6.38 -3.80 -3.82
N GLY A 83 6.23 -2.99 -2.76
CA GLY A 83 6.43 -1.55 -2.82
C GLY A 83 5.24 -0.74 -3.37
N ALA A 84 4.10 -1.38 -3.68
CA ALA A 84 2.85 -0.70 -4.04
C ALA A 84 1.82 -0.84 -2.91
N ASP A 85 1.20 0.28 -2.53
CA ASP A 85 0.11 0.25 -1.53
C ASP A 85 -1.08 -0.53 -2.10
N ARG A 86 -1.71 -1.33 -1.24
CA ARG A 86 -2.89 -2.14 -1.56
C ARG A 86 -4.10 -1.62 -0.78
N PRO A 87 -4.71 -0.49 -1.21
CA PRO A 87 -5.90 0.05 -0.56
C PRO A 87 -7.10 -0.91 -0.65
N ASP A 88 -7.10 -1.83 -1.63
CA ASP A 88 -8.05 -2.94 -1.73
C ASP A 88 -7.99 -3.90 -0.54
N LEU A 89 -6.80 -4.04 0.06
CA LEU A 89 -6.55 -4.87 1.24
C LEU A 89 -6.49 -4.03 2.53
N PHE A 90 -6.83 -2.74 2.49
CA PHE A 90 -6.80 -1.89 3.68
C PHE A 90 -7.75 -2.41 4.75
N GLN A 91 -7.21 -2.64 5.94
CA GLN A 91 -7.98 -2.98 7.11
C GLN A 91 -8.31 -1.71 7.89
N ALA A 92 -9.58 -1.35 7.92
CA ALA A 92 -10.07 -0.23 8.71
C ALA A 92 -10.33 -0.71 10.14
N SER A 93 -9.53 -0.24 11.09
CA SER A 93 -9.75 -0.49 12.51
C SER A 93 -10.72 0.52 13.12
N TRP A 94 -10.75 1.74 12.56
CA TRP A 94 -11.62 2.84 12.95
C TRP A 94 -11.99 3.68 11.72
N GLY A 95 -13.10 4.41 11.76
CA GLY A 95 -13.48 5.27 10.63
C GLY A 95 -14.73 6.11 10.87
N ASN A 96 -14.87 7.17 10.07
CA ASN A 96 -15.95 8.16 10.09
C ASN A 96 -16.16 8.81 11.47
N GLU A 97 -15.07 9.18 12.12
CA GLU A 97 -15.09 9.56 13.52
C GLU A 97 -14.05 10.64 13.83
N VAL A 98 -14.06 11.13 15.07
CA VAL A 98 -13.22 12.25 15.50
C VAL A 98 -12.13 11.77 16.44
N LEU A 99 -10.88 11.93 16.03
CA LEU A 99 -9.73 11.61 16.88
C LEU A 99 -9.59 12.66 17.98
N SER A 100 -9.90 12.24 19.20
CA SER A 100 -9.78 13.06 20.40
C SER A 100 -8.33 13.43 20.69
N VAL A 101 -8.14 14.51 21.45
CA VAL A 101 -6.80 15.04 21.80
C VAL A 101 -5.96 14.02 22.58
N ASN A 102 -6.61 13.12 23.32
CA ASN A 102 -5.95 12.06 24.09
C ASN A 102 -5.41 10.92 23.21
N GLY A 103 -5.69 10.92 21.91
CA GLY A 103 -5.31 9.84 21.01
C GLY A 103 -6.26 8.64 21.04
N LEU A 104 -5.81 7.55 20.46
CA LEU A 104 -6.51 6.27 20.36
C LEU A 104 -5.49 5.13 20.44
N GLU A 105 -5.74 4.19 21.34
CA GLU A 105 -5.05 2.90 21.38
C GLU A 105 -6.03 1.79 21.01
N TRP A 106 -5.61 0.90 20.11
CA TRP A 106 -6.47 -0.15 19.62
C TRP A 106 -5.69 -1.40 19.21
N ARG A 107 -6.35 -2.54 19.36
CA ARG A 107 -5.88 -3.86 18.94
C ARG A 107 -6.79 -4.39 17.85
N ASP A 108 -6.21 -4.78 16.73
CA ASP A 108 -6.96 -5.33 15.61
C ASP A 108 -6.14 -6.36 14.83
N HIS A 109 -6.72 -6.93 13.78
CA HIS A 109 -6.06 -7.89 12.91
C HIS A 109 -6.35 -7.57 11.45
N ILE A 110 -5.43 -7.99 10.58
CA ILE A 110 -5.58 -7.95 9.12
C ILE A 110 -5.33 -9.34 8.55
N ASP A 111 -6.14 -9.74 7.58
CA ASP A 111 -5.98 -11.00 6.84
C ASP A 111 -5.46 -10.70 5.43
N LEU A 112 -4.34 -11.31 5.06
CA LEU A 112 -3.76 -11.15 3.72
C LEU A 112 -4.10 -12.37 2.85
N PRO A 113 -4.86 -12.20 1.74
CA PRO A 113 -5.41 -13.32 0.96
C PRO A 113 -4.42 -13.93 -0.03
N GLU A 114 -3.24 -13.33 -0.21
CA GLU A 114 -2.24 -13.79 -1.17
C GLU A 114 -0.88 -13.92 -0.47
N SER A 115 -0.11 -14.94 -0.82
CA SER A 115 1.28 -15.04 -0.37
C SER A 115 2.16 -13.94 -0.99
N GLY A 116 3.28 -13.68 -0.33
CA GLY A 116 4.27 -12.70 -0.74
C GLY A 116 4.83 -11.88 0.41
N SER A 117 5.72 -10.96 0.05
CA SER A 117 6.30 -9.99 0.98
C SER A 117 5.43 -8.74 1.02
N TYR A 118 4.98 -8.41 2.23
CA TYR A 118 4.22 -7.21 2.50
C TYR A 118 4.97 -6.33 3.50
N THR A 119 4.76 -5.03 3.43
CA THR A 119 5.02 -4.14 4.56
C THR A 119 3.71 -3.60 5.08
N LEU A 120 3.50 -3.69 6.39
CA LEU A 120 2.34 -3.14 7.06
C LEU A 120 2.69 -1.77 7.63
N ARG A 121 1.83 -0.79 7.42
CA ARG A 121 1.98 0.55 8.01
C ARG A 121 0.63 1.05 8.49
N LEU A 122 0.65 1.80 9.58
CA LEU A 122 -0.54 2.52 10.01
C LEU A 122 -0.75 3.70 9.06
N ALA A 123 -1.95 3.80 8.51
CA ALA A 123 -2.35 4.87 7.61
C ALA A 123 -3.70 5.44 8.03
N ILE A 124 -3.88 6.72 7.75
CA ILE A 124 -5.11 7.47 8.00
C ILE A 124 -5.53 8.19 6.73
N CYS A 125 -6.83 8.28 6.51
CA CYS A 125 -7.45 9.03 5.43
C CYS A 125 -8.43 10.04 6.03
N PHE A 126 -8.18 11.32 5.75
CA PHE A 126 -8.93 12.42 6.36
C PHE A 126 -10.06 12.96 5.49
N ASP A 127 -9.95 12.84 4.17
CA ASP A 127 -10.75 13.62 3.23
C ASP A 127 -12.07 12.95 2.80
N ALA A 128 -12.26 11.68 3.14
CA ALA A 128 -13.41 10.90 2.70
C ALA A 128 -13.71 9.75 3.66
N ASP A 129 -14.89 9.14 3.58
CA ASP A 129 -15.25 7.95 4.37
C ASP A 129 -14.42 6.71 3.99
N VAL A 130 -14.45 5.67 4.83
CA VAL A 130 -13.70 4.42 4.61
C VAL A 130 -13.84 3.87 3.18
N ASN A 131 -15.04 3.85 2.62
CA ASN A 131 -15.27 3.25 1.30
C ASN A 131 -14.70 4.14 0.20
N ALA A 132 -14.89 5.46 0.32
CA ALA A 132 -14.32 6.42 -0.62
C ALA A 132 -12.78 6.41 -0.56
N CYS A 133 -12.16 6.32 0.62
CA CYS A 133 -10.71 6.21 0.77
C CYS A 133 -10.16 4.93 0.12
N LYS A 134 -10.84 3.79 0.31
CA LYS A 134 -10.49 2.52 -0.35
C LYS A 134 -10.63 2.59 -1.88
N ALA A 135 -11.62 3.35 -2.37
CA ALA A 135 -11.84 3.58 -3.81
C ALA A 135 -10.85 4.59 -4.42
N GLY A 136 -9.92 5.16 -3.65
CA GLY A 136 -8.93 6.14 -4.11
C GLY A 136 -9.40 7.60 -4.04
N GLY A 137 -10.49 7.87 -3.33
CA GLY A 137 -11.11 9.19 -3.20
C GLY A 137 -10.55 10.08 -2.09
N GLY A 138 -9.52 9.65 -1.35
CA GLY A 138 -8.96 10.43 -0.23
C GLY A 138 -7.44 10.38 -0.15
N SER A 139 -6.86 11.34 0.59
CA SER A 139 -5.42 11.42 0.79
C SER A 139 -4.98 10.53 1.94
N TRP A 140 -4.16 9.52 1.65
CA TRP A 140 -3.59 8.63 2.66
C TRP A 140 -2.34 9.26 3.28
N ALA A 141 -2.35 9.42 4.60
CA ALA A 141 -1.20 9.81 5.38
C ALA A 141 -0.64 8.60 6.15
N THR A 142 0.68 8.43 6.10
CA THR A 142 1.38 7.39 6.86
C THR A 142 1.65 7.88 8.27
N LEU A 143 1.21 7.13 9.28
CA LEU A 143 1.40 7.50 10.68
C LEU A 143 2.55 6.76 11.37
N SER A 144 2.91 5.56 10.89
CA SER A 144 3.93 4.70 11.50
C SER A 144 5.03 4.31 10.53
N SER A 145 6.11 3.75 11.08
CA SER A 145 7.09 2.98 10.30
C SER A 145 6.45 1.76 9.64
N GLU A 146 7.06 1.30 8.55
CA GLU A 146 6.68 0.08 7.84
C GLU A 146 7.26 -1.16 8.55
N ILE A 147 6.42 -2.15 8.83
CA ILE A 147 6.82 -3.44 9.43
C ILE A 147 6.78 -4.51 8.34
N PRO A 148 7.92 -5.16 8.02
CA PRO A 148 7.94 -6.22 7.03
C PRO A 148 7.30 -7.51 7.56
N VAL A 149 6.41 -8.10 6.75
CA VAL A 149 5.79 -9.39 7.00
C VAL A 149 5.86 -10.26 5.74
N THR A 150 6.03 -11.56 5.96
CA THR A 150 6.07 -12.57 4.90
C THR A 150 4.87 -13.48 5.06
N VAL A 151 4.05 -13.58 4.01
CA VAL A 151 2.90 -14.48 3.94
C VAL A 151 3.27 -15.66 3.06
N ASN A 152 3.22 -16.87 3.61
CA ASN A 152 3.57 -18.13 2.93
C ASN A 152 2.34 -19.00 2.65
#